data_AF-I4HGA0-F1
#
_entry.id   AF-I4HGA0-F1
#
_cell.length_a   1.000
_cell.length_b   1.000
_cell.length_c   1.000
_cell.angle_alpha   90.00
_cell.angle_beta   90.00
_cell.angle_gamma   90.00
#
_symmetry.space_group_name_H-M   'P 1'
#
loop_
_entity.id
_entity.type
_entity.pdbx_description
1 polymer ?
#
loop_
_entity_poly.entity_id
_entity_poly.type
_entity_poly.pdbx_seq_one_letter_code
_entity_poly.pdbx_strand_id
1 'polypeptide(L)' 'MILKQVYKTFGHLNPFLVAEWTHDLPEWKDPHGSAIPILVEDVLRSMGKKEEEIEDISQEARREAYLDGALPKIFG' A
#
# COMPACT_ATOMS: atom_id res chain seq x y z
N MET A 1 -16.77 -15.35 -2.82
CA MET A 1 -16.07 -14.17 -3.40
C MET A 1 -15.48 -13.37 -2.26
N ILE A 2 -14.16 -13.14 -2.30
CA ILE A 2 -13.42 -12.48 -1.21
C ILE A 2 -13.99 -11.10 -0.85
N LEU A 3 -14.45 -10.34 -1.84
CA LEU A 3 -15.08 -9.02 -1.64
C LEU A 3 -16.33 -9.07 -0.74
N LYS A 4 -17.18 -10.12 -0.87
CA LYS A 4 -18.35 -10.26 0.01
C LYS A 4 -17.95 -10.55 1.46
N GLN A 5 -16.86 -11.30 1.66
CA GLN A 5 -16.34 -11.61 2.99
C GLN A 5 -15.74 -10.36 3.63
N VAL A 6 -14.91 -9.61 2.90
CA VAL A 6 -14.36 -8.32 3.34
C VAL A 6 -15.48 -7.35 3.72
N TYR A 7 -16.48 -7.18 2.85
CA TYR A 7 -17.60 -6.28 3.14
C TYR A 7 -18.42 -6.72 4.35
N LYS A 8 -18.64 -8.03 4.53
CA LYS A 8 -19.32 -8.55 5.71
C LYS A 8 -18.52 -8.24 7.00
N THR A 9 -17.20 -8.36 6.95
CA THR A 9 -16.32 -8.13 8.11
C THR A 9 -16.13 -6.66 8.44
N PHE A 10 -15.97 -5.80 7.44
CA PHE A 10 -15.53 -4.40 7.66
C PHE A 10 -16.54 -3.35 7.19
N GLY A 11 -17.46 -3.69 6.27
CA GLY A 11 -18.34 -2.72 5.60
C GLY A 11 -19.39 -2.04 6.49
N HIS A 12 -19.52 -2.49 7.74
CA HIS A 12 -20.41 -1.90 8.75
C HIS A 12 -19.65 -1.09 9.81
N LEU A 13 -18.32 -1.03 9.75
CA LEU A 13 -17.51 -0.28 10.71
C LEU A 13 -17.61 1.22 10.45
N ASN A 14 -17.56 2.01 11.52
CA ASN A 14 -17.47 3.46 11.40
C ASN A 14 -16.12 3.86 10.78
N PRO A 15 -16.08 4.70 9.74
CA PRO A 15 -14.83 5.11 9.09
C PRO A 15 -13.78 5.70 10.04
N PHE A 16 -14.21 6.43 11.08
CA PHE A 16 -13.28 6.99 12.07
C PHE A 16 -12.64 5.91 12.94
N LEU A 17 -13.40 4.87 13.30
CA LEU A 17 -12.85 3.72 14.03
C LEU A 17 -11.86 2.93 13.16
N VAL A 18 -12.13 2.81 11.86
CA VAL A 18 -11.19 2.19 10.93
C VAL A 18 -9.91 3.00 10.83
N ALA A 19 -10.01 4.33 10.75
CA ALA A 19 -8.85 5.21 10.75
C ALA A 19 -8.02 5.06 12.03
N GLU A 20 -8.64 5.14 13.20
CA GLU A 20 -7.97 4.94 14.49
C GLU A 20 -7.30 3.56 14.57
N TRP A 21 -7.99 2.50 14.16
CA TRP A 21 -7.42 1.15 14.11
C TRP A 21 -6.19 1.06 13.21
N THR A 22 -6.19 1.74 12.06
CA THR A 22 -5.02 1.75 11.16
C THR A 22 -3.82 2.50 11.72
N HIS A 23 -3.98 3.32 12.77
CA HIS A 23 -2.86 3.98 13.44
C HIS A 23 -2.05 3.03 14.33
N ASP A 24 -2.58 1.84 14.65
CA ASP A 24 -1.86 0.79 15.37
C ASP A 24 -0.90 -0.01 14.46
N LEU A 25 -0.94 0.23 13.15
CA LEU A 25 -0.11 -0.48 12.19
C LEU A 25 1.34 0.05 12.20
N PRO A 26 2.34 -0.84 12.05
CA PRO A 26 3.76 -0.47 12.19
C PRO A 26 4.27 0.49 11.12
N GLU A 27 3.60 0.60 9.96
CA GLU A 27 3.89 1.60 8.93
C GLU A 27 3.39 3.01 9.29
N TRP A 28 2.51 3.13 10.27
CA TRP A 28 1.93 4.42 10.65
C TRP A 28 2.92 5.27 11.47
N LYS A 29 2.96 6.56 11.18
CA LYS A 29 3.79 7.57 11.83
C LYS A 29 2.93 8.80 12.12
N ASP A 30 2.90 9.29 13.36
CA ASP A 30 2.09 10.46 13.75
C ASP A 30 2.53 11.70 12.95
N PRO A 31 1.64 12.26 12.09
CA PRO A 31 1.97 13.43 11.29
C PRO A 31 1.75 14.76 12.05
N HIS A 32 1.41 14.73 13.33
CA HIS A 32 1.13 15.90 14.19
C HIS A 32 0.09 16.86 13.59
N GLY A 33 -1.04 16.29 13.16
CA GLY A 33 -2.15 17.05 12.56
C GLY A 33 -1.99 17.38 11.07
N SER A 34 -0.95 16.86 10.42
CA SER A 34 -0.78 16.92 8.96
C SER A 34 -1.06 15.55 8.32
N ALA A 35 -0.61 15.35 7.07
CA ALA A 35 -0.64 14.05 6.41
C ALA A 35 0.72 13.80 5.77
N ILE A 36 1.30 12.62 6.02
CA ILE A 36 2.54 12.17 5.37
C ILE A 36 2.24 10.93 4.52
N PRO A 37 2.91 10.76 3.36
CA PRO A 37 2.77 9.54 2.57
C PRO A 37 3.33 8.33 3.34
N ILE A 38 2.61 7.20 3.27
CA ILE A 38 3.15 5.89 3.64
C ILE A 38 3.90 5.34 2.44
N LEU A 39 5.20 5.06 2.61
CA LEU A 39 6.02 4.48 1.54
C LEU A 39 5.81 2.97 1.47
N VAL A 40 5.83 2.42 0.25
CA VAL A 40 5.69 0.97 0.05
C VAL A 40 6.82 0.21 0.75
N GLU A 41 8.05 0.73 0.69
CA GLU A 41 9.18 0.18 1.45
C GLU A 41 8.93 0.13 2.97
N ASP A 42 8.26 1.14 3.57
CA ASP A 42 7.95 1.13 5.01
C ASP A 42 7.00 -0.03 5.36
N VAL A 43 5.99 -0.29 4.51
CA VAL A 43 5.05 -1.42 4.67
C VAL A 43 5.77 -2.76 4.50
N LEU A 44 6.61 -2.90 3.47
CA LEU A 44 7.33 -4.17 3.25
C LEU A 44 8.31 -4.46 4.39
N ARG A 45 8.99 -3.43 4.89
CA ARG A 45 9.87 -3.54 6.05
C ARG A 45 9.10 -3.94 7.31
N SER A 46 7.90 -3.39 7.51
CA SER A 46 7.05 -3.75 8.65
C SER A 46 6.55 -5.20 8.59
N MET A 47 6.39 -5.75 7.38
CA MET A 47 6.11 -7.16 7.12
C MET A 47 7.33 -8.10 7.25
N GLY A 48 8.51 -7.56 7.57
CA GLY A 48 9.74 -8.33 7.79
C GLY A 48 10.51 -8.67 6.51
N LYS A 49 10.26 -7.99 5.39
CA LYS A 49 11.07 -8.14 4.18
C LYS A 49 12.48 -7.58 4.39
N LYS A 50 13.46 -8.26 3.80
CA LYS A 50 14.85 -7.79 3.78
C LYS A 50 15.00 -6.66 2.77
N GLU A 51 15.98 -5.79 2.98
CA GLU A 51 16.24 -4.64 2.11
C GLU A 51 16.50 -5.05 0.64
N GLU A 52 17.19 -6.17 0.41
CA GLU A 52 17.40 -6.74 -0.92
C GLU A 52 16.08 -7.12 -1.61
N GLU A 53 15.16 -7.78 -0.87
CA GLU A 53 13.84 -8.14 -1.41
C GLU A 53 12.99 -6.89 -1.71
N ILE A 54 13.11 -5.85 -0.88
CA ILE A 54 12.40 -4.58 -1.07
C ILE A 54 12.89 -3.87 -2.33
N GLU A 55 14.20 -3.83 -2.55
CA GLU A 55 14.79 -3.26 -3.75
C GLU A 55 14.33 -4.03 -5.00
N ASP A 56 14.38 -5.36 -4.98
CA ASP A 56 13.93 -6.19 -6.10
C ASP A 56 12.46 -5.94 -6.46
N ILE A 57 11.57 -5.91 -5.45
CA ILE A 57 10.14 -5.59 -5.63
C ILE A 57 9.98 -4.18 -6.21
N SER A 58 10.74 -3.21 -5.73
CA SER A 58 10.67 -1.82 -6.19
C SER A 58 11.12 -1.68 -7.65
N GLN A 59 12.16 -2.41 -8.04
CA GLN A 59 12.64 -2.43 -9.42
C GLN A 59 11.63 -3.09 -10.36
N GLU A 60 10.99 -4.18 -9.94
CA GLU A 60 9.93 -4.81 -10.73
C GLU A 60 8.74 -3.87 -10.92
N ALA A 61 8.24 -3.27 -9.83
CA ALA A 61 7.11 -2.34 -9.91
C ALA A 61 7.40 -1.14 -10.82
N ARG A 62 8.63 -0.59 -10.79
CA ARG A 62 9.06 0.48 -11.71
C ARG A 62 9.09 0.00 -13.17
N ARG A 63 9.53 -1.23 -13.41
CA ARG A 63 9.57 -1.83 -14.75
C ARG A 63 8.16 -2.01 -15.31
N GLU A 64 7.24 -2.57 -14.53
CA GLU A 64 5.84 -2.74 -14.92
C GLU A 64 5.16 -1.39 -15.21
N ALA A 65 5.33 -0.41 -14.32
CA ALA A 65 4.79 0.93 -14.53
C ALA A 65 5.34 1.61 -15.81
N TYR A 66 6.61 1.37 -16.14
CA TYR A 66 7.19 1.84 -17.39
C TYR A 66 6.55 1.17 -18.61
N LEU A 67 6.38 -0.15 -18.57
CA LEU A 67 5.74 -0.91 -19.65
C LEU A 67 4.30 -0.41 -19.87
N ASP A 68 3.50 -0.26 -18.81
CA ASP A 68 2.12 0.24 -18.89
C ASP A 68 2.05 1.66 -19.47
N GLY A 69 3.00 2.53 -19.13
CA GLY A 69 3.07 3.89 -19.71
C GLY A 69 3.57 3.92 -21.16
N ALA A 70 4.36 2.92 -21.58
CA ALA A 70 4.94 2.84 -22.91
C ALA A 70 4.04 2.09 -23.91
N LEU A 71 3.30 1.08 -23.47
CA LEU A 71 2.40 0.27 -24.31
C LEU A 71 1.42 1.12 -25.15
N PRO A 72 0.73 2.13 -24.59
CA PRO A 72 -0.16 2.99 -25.38
C PRO A 72 0.54 3.80 -26.48
N LYS A 73 1.85 4.07 -26.35
CA LYS A 73 2.63 4.86 -27.32
C LYS A 73 3.19 4.02 -28.47
N ILE A 74 3.24 2.71 -28.30
CA ILE A 74 3.80 1.76 -29.28
C ILE A 74 2.69 1.16 -30.16
N PHE A 75 1.49 1.00 -29.60
CA PHE A 75 0.33 0.41 -30.28
C PHE A 75 -0.79 1.42 -30.58
N GLY A 76 -0.53 2.72 -30.38
CA GLY A 76 -1.45 3.83 -30.66
C GLY A 76 -1.10 4.60 -31.91
#